data_AF-A0A7S3GZ24-F1
#
_entry.id   AF-A0A7S3GZ24-F1
#
_cell.length_a   1.000
_cell.length_b   1.000
_cell.length_c   1.000
_cell.angle_alpha   90.00
_cell.angle_beta   90.00
_cell.angle_gamma   90.00
#
_symmetry.space_group_name_H-M   'P 1'
#
loop_
_entity.id
_entity.type
_entity.pdbx_description
1 polymer ?
#
loop_
_entity_poly.entity_id
_entity_poly.type
_entity_poly.pdbx_seq_one_letter_code
_entity_poly.pdbx_strand_id
1 'polypeptide(L)'
;GGGNNHGIEDTFYVAETGFQIPVRTVIKMGWKPDHPDFRDRVLNLGPEKVKDLPASKDLRPSEHFPLYDQGNLGSCTANAIGAAFHFDQVKQGIHDFTPSRLFLYYNERRMEMTPGEADADNGAYIRDGIKSVVKVGMCKEPLWPYIES
;
A
#
# COMPACT_ATOMS: atom_id res chain seq x y z
N GLY A 1 2.04 -26.50 27.91
CA GLY A 1 0.97 -26.68 26.91
C GLY A 1 0.46 -25.32 26.53
N GLY A 2 0.91 -24.78 25.40
CA GLY A 2 0.38 -23.54 24.82
C GLY A 2 -0.38 -23.93 23.57
N GLY A 3 -1.69 -23.71 23.58
CA GLY A 3 -2.55 -24.05 22.45
C GLY A 3 -2.23 -23.18 21.24
N ASN A 4 -1.94 -23.83 20.11
CA ASN A 4 -1.92 -23.18 18.81
C ASN A 4 -3.36 -22.78 18.44
N ASN A 5 -3.75 -21.54 18.75
CA ASN A 5 -4.92 -20.92 18.14
C ASN A 5 -4.59 -20.63 16.66
N HIS A 6 -4.74 -21.65 15.82
CA HIS A 6 -5.05 -21.42 14.41
C HIS A 6 -6.47 -20.86 14.39
N GLY A 7 -6.60 -19.54 14.50
CA GLY A 7 -7.87 -18.86 14.33
C GLY A 7 -8.43 -19.26 12.97
N ILE A 8 -9.60 -19.90 12.97
CA ILE A 8 -10.36 -20.12 11.75
C ILE A 8 -10.66 -18.71 11.22
N GLU A 9 -10.05 -18.35 10.09
CA GLU A 9 -10.32 -17.08 9.41
C GLU A 9 -11.76 -17.15 8.90
N ASP A 10 -12.69 -16.48 9.57
CA ASP A 10 -14.03 -16.25 9.04
C ASP A 10 -13.86 -15.59 7.67
N THR A 11 -14.50 -16.08 6.61
CA THR A 11 -14.36 -15.48 5.27
C THR A 11 -15.56 -14.58 5.01
N PHE A 12 -15.32 -13.32 4.67
CA PHE A 12 -16.36 -12.44 4.14
C PHE A 12 -16.60 -12.81 2.68
N TYR A 13 -17.84 -13.18 2.37
CA TYR A 13 -18.25 -13.59 1.03
C TYR A 13 -19.35 -12.68 0.49
N VAL A 14 -19.13 -12.11 -0.69
CA VAL A 14 -20.14 -11.37 -1.44
C VAL A 14 -20.71 -12.27 -2.52
N ALA A 15 -21.90 -12.81 -2.27
CA ALA A 15 -22.50 -13.83 -3.12
C ALA A 15 -22.71 -13.37 -4.56
N GLU A 16 -23.02 -12.10 -4.82
CA GLU A 16 -23.28 -11.61 -6.17
C GLU A 16 -22.01 -11.49 -7.03
N THR A 17 -20.84 -11.33 -6.41
CA THR A 17 -19.57 -11.09 -7.12
C THR A 17 -18.60 -12.26 -7.03
N GLY A 18 -18.85 -13.22 -6.14
CA GLY A 18 -17.92 -14.29 -5.81
C GLY A 18 -16.70 -13.81 -5.00
N PHE A 19 -16.68 -12.54 -4.58
CA PHE A 19 -15.54 -11.95 -3.86
C PHE A 19 -15.42 -12.55 -2.45
N GLN A 20 -14.22 -13.00 -2.11
CA GLN A 20 -13.87 -13.60 -0.82
C GLN A 20 -12.66 -12.89 -0.23
N ILE A 21 -12.72 -12.58 1.06
CA ILE A 21 -11.58 -12.07 1.81
C ILE A 21 -11.60 -12.64 3.23
N PRO A 22 -10.45 -13.08 3.77
CA PRO A 22 -10.37 -13.47 5.18
C PRO A 22 -10.68 -12.27 6.09
N VAL A 23 -11.57 -12.50 7.05
CA VAL A 23 -11.89 -11.57 8.14
C VAL A 23 -10.88 -11.82 9.25
N ARG A 24 -10.06 -10.81 9.51
CA ARG A 24 -9.08 -10.85 10.58
C ARG A 24 -9.57 -10.04 11.76
N THR A 25 -9.54 -10.63 12.95
CA THR A 25 -9.88 -9.96 14.22
C THR A 25 -8.74 -9.09 14.73
N VAL A 26 -7.51 -9.34 14.27
CA VAL A 26 -6.32 -8.53 14.54
C VAL A 26 -5.79 -8.01 13.21
N ILE A 27 -5.70 -6.69 13.08
CA ILE A 27 -5.15 -6.04 11.89
C ILE A 27 -3.85 -5.38 12.30
N LYS A 28 -2.72 -5.80 11.69
CA LYS A 28 -1.44 -5.15 11.93
C LYS A 28 -1.33 -3.93 11.02
N MET A 29 -1.05 -2.78 11.60
CA MET A 29 -0.72 -1.56 10.85
C MET A 29 0.74 -1.19 11.13
N GLY A 30 1.37 -0.45 10.22
CA GLY A 30 2.75 -0.01 10.40
C GLY A 30 3.01 1.43 9.99
N TRP A 31 1.98 2.23 9.73
CA TRP A 31 2.19 3.63 9.43
C TRP A 31 2.87 4.37 10.60
N LYS A 32 3.93 5.13 10.27
CA LYS A 32 4.59 6.06 11.18
C LYS A 32 4.37 7.51 10.71
N PRO A 33 4.17 8.46 11.64
CA PRO A 33 3.95 9.86 11.29
C PRO A 33 5.23 10.50 10.73
N ASP A 34 5.11 11.07 9.53
CA ASP A 34 6.17 11.79 8.85
C ASP A 34 6.70 12.99 9.68
N HIS A 35 8.00 13.02 10.01
CA HIS A 35 8.69 14.21 10.53
C HIS A 35 8.67 15.41 9.56
N PRO A 36 8.49 16.67 9.95
CA PRO A 36 8.52 17.78 8.99
C PRO A 36 9.81 17.89 8.17
N ASP A 37 9.72 18.12 6.85
CA ASP A 37 10.85 18.42 5.97
C ASP A 37 10.58 19.70 5.18
N PHE A 38 11.47 20.69 5.25
CA PHE A 38 11.31 21.97 4.56
C PHE A 38 11.36 21.86 3.03
N ARG A 39 11.79 20.71 2.50
CA ARG A 39 11.85 20.40 1.07
C ARG A 39 10.55 19.78 0.55
N ASP A 40 9.60 19.47 1.42
CA ASP A 40 8.32 18.90 1.03
C ASP A 40 7.59 19.84 0.06
N ARG A 41 7.18 19.30 -1.09
CA ARG A 41 6.48 20.07 -2.11
C ARG A 41 5.02 20.24 -1.69
N VAL A 42 4.58 21.48 -1.58
CA VAL A 42 3.18 21.78 -1.28
C VAL A 42 2.35 21.60 -2.55
N LEU A 43 1.30 20.78 -2.47
CA LEU A 43 0.28 20.70 -3.51
C LEU A 43 -0.54 21.99 -3.49
N ASN A 44 -0.22 22.91 -4.40
CA ASN A 44 -0.98 24.15 -4.58
C ASN A 44 -1.92 24.01 -5.77
N LEU A 45 -3.21 23.79 -5.50
CA LEU A 45 -4.27 23.80 -6.51
C LEU A 45 -4.77 25.24 -6.61
N GLY A 46 -4.66 25.86 -7.80
CA GLY A 46 -5.19 27.19 -8.03
C GLY A 46 -6.69 27.27 -7.74
N PRO A 47 -7.21 28.44 -7.33
CA PRO A 47 -8.60 28.61 -6.92
C PRO A 47 -9.60 28.15 -8.00
N GLU A 48 -9.24 28.24 -9.27
CA GLU A 48 -10.02 27.75 -10.40
C GLU A 48 -10.27 26.23 -10.36
N LYS A 49 -9.34 25.44 -9.83
CA LYS A 49 -9.45 23.97 -9.76
C LYS A 49 -10.31 23.48 -8.60
N VAL A 50 -10.56 24.32 -7.61
CA VAL A 50 -11.31 23.97 -6.39
C VAL A 50 -12.68 24.63 -6.31
N LYS A 51 -13.01 25.49 -7.28
CA LYS A 51 -14.26 26.26 -7.28
C LYS A 51 -15.51 25.40 -7.47
N ASP A 52 -15.47 24.46 -8.41
CA ASP A 52 -16.65 23.72 -8.88
C ASP A 52 -16.47 22.20 -8.67
N LEU A 53 -16.12 21.79 -7.45
CA LEU A 53 -16.00 20.37 -7.10
C LEU A 53 -17.39 19.70 -7.07
N PRO A 54 -17.53 18.47 -7.60
CA PRO A 54 -18.78 17.73 -7.45
C PRO A 54 -19.01 17.36 -5.99
N ALA A 55 -20.27 17.27 -5.57
CA ALA A 55 -20.64 16.85 -4.22
C ALA A 55 -20.12 15.44 -3.86
N SER A 56 -19.92 14.58 -4.85
CA SER A 56 -19.28 13.28 -4.70
C SER A 56 -18.48 12.92 -5.95
N LYS A 57 -17.42 12.14 -5.77
CA LYS A 57 -16.62 11.58 -6.87
C LYS A 57 -16.24 10.15 -6.54
N ASP A 58 -16.62 9.25 -7.44
CA ASP A 58 -16.14 7.87 -7.43
C ASP A 58 -15.05 7.71 -8.50
N LEU A 59 -13.88 7.21 -8.10
CA LEU A 59 -12.76 6.93 -8.98
C LEU A 59 -12.67 5.45 -9.39
N ARG A 60 -13.36 4.56 -8.66
CA ARG A 60 -13.33 3.11 -8.88
C ARG A 60 -13.76 2.68 -10.30
N PRO A 61 -14.73 3.33 -10.99
CA PRO A 61 -15.09 2.94 -12.35
C PRO A 61 -13.95 3.08 -13.37
N SER A 62 -12.92 3.87 -13.06
CA SER A 62 -11.71 3.99 -13.89
C SER A 62 -10.60 3.00 -13.52
N GLU A 63 -10.84 2.14 -12.53
CA GLU A 63 -9.86 1.20 -11.98
C GLU A 63 -10.26 -0.23 -12.37
N HIS A 64 -9.27 -1.05 -12.74
CA HIS A 64 -9.49 -2.47 -13.08
C HIS A 64 -8.47 -3.41 -12.43
N PHE A 65 -7.76 -2.94 -11.40
CA PHE A 65 -6.79 -3.74 -10.66
C PHE A 65 -7.40 -4.33 -9.37
N PRO A 66 -6.86 -5.45 -8.86
CA PRO A 66 -7.45 -6.11 -7.70
C PRO A 66 -7.30 -5.30 -6.42
N LEU A 67 -8.23 -5.51 -5.49
CA LEU A 67 -8.04 -5.12 -4.10
C LEU A 67 -6.90 -5.95 -3.50
N TYR A 68 -6.00 -5.28 -2.79
CA TYR A 68 -4.86 -5.93 -2.17
C TYR A 68 -5.16 -6.35 -0.75
N ASP A 69 -4.69 -7.54 -0.39
CA ASP A 69 -4.65 -8.01 0.99
C ASP A 69 -3.24 -7.81 1.55
N GLN A 70 -3.11 -7.00 2.60
CA GLN A 70 -1.83 -6.79 3.28
C GLN A 70 -1.47 -7.94 4.24
N GLY A 71 -2.43 -8.80 4.58
CA GLY A 71 -2.17 -9.88 5.52
C GLY A 71 -1.89 -9.40 6.94
N ASN A 72 -0.96 -10.07 7.62
CA ASN A 72 -0.57 -9.75 9.01
C ASN A 72 0.68 -8.88 9.14
N LEU A 73 1.20 -8.31 8.05
CA LEU A 73 2.37 -7.44 8.05
C LEU A 73 2.01 -5.98 8.29
N GLY A 74 2.93 -5.21 8.88
CA GLY A 74 2.85 -3.75 9.03
C GLY A 74 3.03 -2.95 7.74
N SER A 75 2.74 -3.52 6.57
CA SER A 75 3.07 -3.00 5.24
C SER A 75 2.00 -2.06 4.65
N CYS A 76 1.17 -1.44 5.47
CA CYS A 76 0.03 -0.64 5.00
C CYS A 76 0.46 0.54 4.12
N THR A 77 1.62 1.15 4.38
CA THR A 77 2.24 2.17 3.54
C THR A 77 2.52 1.66 2.13
N ALA A 78 3.19 0.51 2.02
CA ALA A 78 3.53 -0.09 0.74
C ALA A 78 2.29 -0.56 -0.04
N ASN A 79 1.25 -1.03 0.64
CA ASN A 79 -0.04 -1.37 0.02
C ASN A 79 -0.73 -0.11 -0.54
N ALA A 80 -0.81 0.98 0.24
CA ALA A 80 -1.43 2.23 -0.19
C ALA A 80 -0.67 2.86 -1.36
N ILE A 81 0.65 2.93 -1.27
CA ILE A 81 1.51 3.49 -2.33
C ILE A 81 1.49 2.59 -3.56
N GLY A 82 1.51 1.27 -3.40
CA GLY A 82 1.35 0.32 -4.49
C GLY A 82 0.02 0.48 -5.22
N ALA A 83 -1.08 0.69 -4.50
CA ALA A 83 -2.38 0.97 -5.11
C ALA A 83 -2.39 2.31 -5.85
N ALA A 84 -1.83 3.38 -5.26
CA ALA A 84 -1.71 4.68 -5.92
C ALA A 84 -0.84 4.60 -7.19
N PHE A 85 0.24 3.81 -7.16
CA PHE A 85 1.06 3.54 -8.34
C PHE A 85 0.27 2.80 -9.42
N HIS A 86 -0.44 1.72 -9.07
CA HIS A 86 -1.26 0.96 -10.02
C HIS A 86 -2.37 1.84 -10.63
N PHE A 87 -3.03 2.64 -9.81
CA PHE A 87 -4.01 3.63 -10.25
C PHE A 87 -3.44 4.62 -11.28
N ASP A 88 -2.25 5.16 -11.00
CA ASP A 88 -1.61 6.13 -11.88
C ASP A 88 -1.18 5.51 -13.22
N GLN A 89 -0.74 4.24 -13.22
CA GLN A 89 -0.46 3.49 -14.45
C GLN A 89 -1.70 3.39 -15.35
N VAL A 90 -2.82 2.96 -14.76
CA VAL A 90 -4.10 2.83 -15.47
C VAL A 90 -4.56 4.19 -16.00
N LYS A 91 -4.53 5.22 -15.14
CA LYS A 91 -4.93 6.58 -15.52
C LYS A 91 -4.09 7.17 -16.66
N GLN A 92 -2.79 6.87 -16.70
CA GLN A 92 -1.89 7.36 -17.74
C GLN A 92 -1.90 6.50 -19.01
N GLY A 93 -2.54 5.33 -18.99
CA GLY A 93 -2.55 4.39 -20.12
C GLY A 93 -1.16 3.83 -20.43
N ILE A 94 -0.28 3.73 -19.43
CA ILE A 94 1.08 3.17 -19.56
C ILE A 94 1.08 1.67 -19.28
N HIS A 95 2.27 1.04 -19.30
CA HIS A 95 2.40 -0.39 -19.05
C HIS A 95 1.88 -0.76 -17.66
N ASP A 96 0.71 -1.41 -17.64
CA ASP A 96 0.03 -1.79 -16.42
C ASP A 96 0.64 -3.05 -15.79
N PHE A 97 0.78 -3.05 -14.46
CA PHE A 97 1.21 -4.21 -13.69
C PHE A 97 0.92 -4.07 -12.20
N THR A 98 0.66 -5.20 -11.53
CA THR A 98 0.61 -5.29 -10.07
C THR A 98 1.99 -5.03 -9.47
N PRO A 99 2.18 -3.94 -8.71
CA PRO A 99 3.45 -3.64 -8.07
C PRO A 99 3.75 -4.60 -6.92
N SER A 100 5.03 -4.98 -6.76
CA SER A 100 5.48 -5.74 -5.59
C SER A 100 5.47 -4.85 -4.35
N ARG A 101 4.50 -5.10 -3.47
CA ARG A 101 4.34 -4.38 -2.21
C ARG A 101 5.42 -4.76 -1.19
N LEU A 102 5.91 -6.00 -1.21
CA LEU A 102 7.03 -6.40 -0.33
C LEU A 102 8.37 -5.80 -0.77
N PHE A 103 8.61 -5.66 -2.07
CA PHE A 103 9.79 -4.94 -2.56
C PHE A 103 9.78 -3.49 -2.07
N LEU A 104 8.64 -2.81 -2.18
CA LEU A 104 8.49 -1.45 -1.66
C LEU A 104 8.69 -1.41 -0.14
N TYR A 105 8.03 -2.29 0.60
CA TYR A 105 8.12 -2.33 2.07
C TYR A 105 9.52 -2.67 2.60
N TYR A 106 10.27 -3.50 1.88
CA TYR A 106 11.69 -3.73 2.17
C TYR A 106 12.51 -2.45 2.01
N ASN A 107 12.32 -1.74 0.90
CA ASN A 107 13.07 -0.51 0.63
C ASN A 107 12.70 0.62 1.58
N GLU A 108 11.43 0.75 1.96
CA GLU A 108 10.95 1.67 3.00
C GLU A 108 11.76 1.49 4.30
N ARG A 109 11.73 0.27 4.86
CA ARG A 109 12.45 -0.05 6.11
C ARG A 109 13.96 0.09 5.97
N ARG A 110 14.53 -0.21 4.81
CA ARG A 110 15.95 0.00 4.51
C ARG A 110 16.33 1.49 4.53
N MET A 111 15.43 2.39 4.15
CA MET A 111 15.68 3.84 4.15
C MET A 111 15.63 4.47 5.55
N GLU A 112 14.91 3.86 6.49
CA GLU A 112 14.76 4.37 7.87
C GLU A 112 16.02 4.20 8.74
N MET A 113 17.03 3.49 8.23
CA MET A 113 18.42 3.47 8.74
C MET A 113 18.59 3.18 10.25
N THR A 114 18.42 1.91 10.61
CA THR A 114 19.37 1.21 11.51
C THR A 114 19.74 -0.13 10.86
N PRO A 115 21.02 -0.43 10.56
CA PRO A 115 21.42 -1.74 10.06
C PRO A 115 20.95 -2.86 11.02
N GLY A 116 20.16 -3.82 10.49
CA GLY A 116 19.56 -4.90 11.27
C GLY A 116 18.09 -4.68 11.69
N GLU A 117 17.54 -3.47 11.58
CA GLU A 117 16.12 -3.21 11.85
C GLU A 117 15.21 -3.42 10.63
N ALA A 118 15.78 -3.46 9.42
CA ALA A 118 15.03 -3.69 8.19
C ALA A 118 14.39 -5.09 8.14
N ASP A 119 14.92 -6.05 8.89
CA ASP A 119 14.39 -7.40 9.00
C ASP A 119 13.21 -7.48 9.99
N ALA A 120 13.03 -6.46 10.84
CA ALA A 120 11.89 -6.38 11.73
C ALA A 120 10.67 -5.77 11.01
N ASP A 121 9.48 -6.24 11.38
CA ASP A 121 8.22 -5.70 10.88
C ASP A 121 7.79 -4.49 11.73
N ASN A 122 8.52 -3.38 11.53
CA ASN A 122 8.40 -2.13 12.29
C ASN A 122 7.49 -1.10 11.62
N GLY A 123 6.91 -1.40 10.46
CA GLY A 123 6.16 -0.42 9.68
C GLY A 123 7.06 0.60 8.98
N ALA A 124 6.44 1.63 8.38
CA ALA A 124 7.17 2.68 7.68
C ALA A 124 6.51 4.08 7.66
N TYR A 125 7.32 5.09 7.31
CA TYR A 125 6.88 6.44 6.94
C TYR A 125 6.41 6.49 5.48
N ILE A 126 5.31 7.19 5.18
CA ILE A 126 4.79 7.30 3.79
C ILE A 126 5.83 7.97 2.89
N ARG A 127 6.53 9.00 3.40
CA ARG A 127 7.56 9.67 2.62
C ARG A 127 8.70 8.76 2.15
N ASP A 128 9.06 7.76 2.94
CA ASP A 128 10.15 6.85 2.60
C ASP A 128 9.69 5.89 1.52
N GLY A 129 8.40 5.52 1.52
CA GLY A 129 7.77 4.82 0.41
C GLY A 129 7.78 5.63 -0.88
N ILE A 130 7.35 6.90 -0.83
CA ILE A 130 7.37 7.80 -2.00
C ILE A 130 8.81 8.01 -2.49
N LYS A 131 9.77 8.20 -1.58
CA LYS A 131 11.19 8.34 -1.91
C LYS A 131 11.77 7.06 -2.52
N SER A 132 11.35 5.89 -2.03
CA SER A 132 11.70 4.58 -2.60
C SER A 132 11.23 4.44 -4.04
N VAL A 133 9.96 4.76 -4.33
CA VAL A 133 9.43 4.76 -5.69
C VAL A 133 10.25 5.68 -6.60
N VAL A 134 10.63 6.88 -6.12
CA VAL A 134 11.42 7.83 -6.92
C VAL A 134 12.87 7.39 -7.13
N LYS A 135 13.51 6.75 -6.14
CA LYS A 135 14.96 6.44 -6.17
C LYS A 135 15.27 5.04 -6.69
N VAL A 136 14.41 4.08 -6.38
CA VAL A 136 14.62 2.65 -6.66
C VAL A 136 13.61 2.16 -7.70
N GLY A 137 12.41 2.75 -7.73
CA GLY A 137 11.34 2.31 -8.62
C GLY A 137 10.48 1.22 -8.00
N MET A 138 9.70 0.56 -8.85
CA MET A 138 8.79 -0.53 -8.48
C MET A 138 9.01 -1.70 -9.43
N CYS A 139 9.06 -2.92 -8.88
CA CYS A 139 9.07 -4.14 -9.68
C CYS A 139 7.69 -4.79 -9.68
N LYS A 140 7.46 -5.74 -10.61
CA LYS A 140 6.21 -6.50 -10.68
C LYS A 140 6.13 -7.49 -9.52
N GLU A 141 4.95 -7.68 -8.95
CA GLU A 141 4.74 -8.63 -7.84
C GLU A 141 5.23 -10.05 -8.15
N PRO A 142 5.11 -10.62 -9.37
CA PRO A 142 5.70 -11.92 -9.67
C PRO A 142 7.23 -12.03 -9.52
N LEU A 143 7.97 -10.91 -9.57
CA LEU A 143 9.43 -10.91 -9.33
C LEU A 143 9.76 -10.95 -7.84
N TRP A 144 8.85 -10.45 -7.00
CA TRP A 144 8.96 -10.52 -5.56
C TRP A 144 7.56 -10.67 -4.95
N PRO A 145 7.05 -11.91 -4.90
CA PRO A 145 5.67 -12.20 -4.54
C PRO A 145 5.33 -11.75 -3.14
N TYR A 146 4.05 -11.42 -2.90
CA TYR A 146 3.54 -11.09 -1.57
C TYR A 146 3.34 -12.38 -0.75
N ILE A 147 4.42 -12.87 -0.15
CA ILE A 147 4.42 -14.05 0.72
C ILE A 147 4.80 -13.58 2.13
N GLU A 148 3.86 -13.70 3.07
CA GLU A 148 4.13 -13.46 4.48
C GLU A 148 5.18 -14.48 4.98
N SER A 149 6.21 -14.00 5.66
CA SER A 149 7.32 -14.81 6.21
C SER A 149 7.46 -14.61 7.70
#